data_AF-A0A1F8JV59-F1
#
_entry.id   AF-A0A1F8JV59-F1
#
_cell.length_a   1.000
_cell.length_b   1.000
_cell.length_c   1.000
_cell.angle_alpha   90.00
_cell.angle_beta   90.00
_cell.angle_gamma   90.00
#
_symmetry.space_group_name_H-M   'P 1'
#
loop_
_entity.id
_entity.type
_entity.pdbx_description
1 polymer ?
#
loop_
_entity_poly.entity_id
_entity_poly.type
_entity_poly.pdbx_seq_one_letter_code
_entity_poly.pdbx_strand_id
1 'polypeptide(L)'
;MSDGLKKMGDRFRGKREEMSLTLKEVENATSIRMVYLQAIEEGRIDHFLSNVYALGFIRQYANFLGFDHEKLGKEFPEALRLPIEKQDFAYGIGTLEMRGSPHGGVRWVPNLIWGSVFIVVAICAWYFAKFVGVF
;
A
#
# COMPACT_ATOMS: atom_id res chain seq x y z
N MET A 1 -1.42 3.27 -24.55
CA MET A 1 -1.02 4.59 -24.04
C MET A 1 -2.29 5.38 -23.77
N SER A 2 -2.52 5.85 -22.55
CA SER A 2 -3.69 6.68 -22.27
C SER A 2 -3.49 8.07 -22.89
N ASP A 3 -4.40 8.48 -23.77
CA ASP A 3 -4.38 9.80 -24.41
C ASP A 3 -4.35 10.94 -23.38
N GLY A 4 -4.93 10.69 -22.19
CA GLY A 4 -4.88 11.58 -21.04
C GLY A 4 -3.48 11.80 -20.45
N LEU A 5 -2.62 10.78 -20.36
CA LEU A 5 -1.25 10.95 -19.82
C LEU A 5 -0.43 11.88 -20.69
N LYS A 6 -0.51 11.69 -22.01
CA LYS A 6 0.26 12.47 -22.98
C LYS A 6 -0.15 13.94 -22.95
N LYS A 7 -1.46 14.23 -22.96
CA LYS A 7 -1.98 15.60 -22.86
C LYS A 7 -1.57 16.29 -21.55
N MET A 8 -1.59 15.57 -20.43
CA MET A 8 -1.10 16.08 -19.15
C MET A 8 0.40 16.37 -19.21
N GLY A 9 1.19 15.45 -19.76
CA GLY A 9 2.63 15.59 -19.94
C GLY A 9 3.01 16.80 -20.81
N ASP A 10 2.33 16.98 -21.95
CA ASP A 10 2.53 18.14 -22.82
C ASP A 10 2.20 19.46 -22.11
N ARG A 11 1.16 19.47 -21.25
CA ARG A 11 0.82 20.65 -20.45
C ARG A 11 1.87 20.96 -19.39
N PHE A 12 2.42 19.94 -18.74
CA PHE A 12 3.51 20.12 -17.76
C PHE A 12 4.78 20.63 -18.44
N ARG A 13 5.13 20.08 -19.61
CA ARG A 13 6.23 20.57 -20.44
C ARG A 13 6.05 22.04 -20.78
N GLY A 14 4.88 22.41 -21.32
CA GLY A 14 4.58 23.80 -21.67
C GLY A 14 4.73 24.73 -20.46
N LYS A 15 4.22 24.33 -19.29
CA LYS A 15 4.34 25.15 -18.08
C LYS A 15 5.79 25.29 -17.59
N ARG A 16 6.58 24.21 -17.64
CA ARG A 16 8.01 24.25 -17.30
C ARG A 16 8.77 25.21 -18.23
N GLU A 17 8.49 25.13 -19.53
CA GLU A 17 9.13 25.97 -20.55
C GLU A 17 8.73 27.44 -20.43
N GLU A 18 7.46 27.74 -20.10
CA GLU A 18 7.02 29.10 -19.74
C GLU A 18 7.81 29.67 -18.56
N MET A 19 8.17 28.83 -17.59
CA MET A 19 8.99 29.19 -16.44
C MET A 19 10.49 29.25 -16.77
N SER A 20 10.88 28.98 -18.02
CA SER A 20 12.28 28.89 -18.48
C SER A 20 13.13 27.90 -17.69
N LEU A 21 12.52 26.81 -17.20
CA LEU A 21 13.21 25.79 -16.41
C LEU A 21 13.62 24.60 -17.27
N THR A 22 14.85 24.13 -17.06
CA THR A 22 15.34 22.85 -17.55
C THR A 22 14.86 21.72 -16.64
N LEU A 23 14.78 20.49 -17.18
CA LEU A 23 14.48 19.32 -16.35
C LEU A 23 15.51 19.11 -15.23
N LYS A 24 16.75 19.57 -15.43
CA LYS A 24 17.82 19.46 -14.42
C LYS A 24 17.57 20.37 -13.23
N GLU A 25 17.06 21.57 -13.46
CA GLU A 25 16.68 22.51 -12.40
C GLU A 25 15.47 21.99 -11.62
N VAL A 26 14.49 21.43 -12.33
CA VAL A 26 13.35 20.77 -11.69
C VAL A 26 13.79 19.57 -10.85
N GLU A 27 14.73 18.76 -11.35
CA GLU A 27 15.33 17.65 -10.59
C GLU A 27 15.97 18.15 -9.30
N ASN A 28 16.76 19.23 -9.36
CA ASN A 28 17.41 19.81 -8.18
C ASN A 28 16.38 20.36 -7.17
N ALA A 29 15.27 20.94 -7.63
CA ALA A 29 14.25 21.53 -6.77
C ALA A 29 13.30 20.49 -6.14
N THR A 30 12.97 19.43 -6.89
CA THR A 30 11.98 18.42 -6.48
C THR A 30 12.59 17.11 -5.99
N SER A 31 13.89 16.90 -6.22
CA SER A 31 14.58 15.61 -6.05
C SER A 31 14.02 14.47 -6.90
N ILE A 32 13.18 14.77 -7.90
CA ILE A 32 12.68 13.79 -8.87
C ILE A 32 13.69 13.71 -10.01
N ARG A 33 14.22 12.51 -10.28
CA ARG A 33 15.26 12.38 -11.31
C ARG A 33 14.76 12.85 -12.68
N MET A 34 15.63 13.48 -13.45
CA MET A 34 15.31 14.04 -14.78
C MET A 34 14.65 13.01 -15.72
N VAL A 35 15.10 11.75 -15.69
CA VAL A 35 14.52 10.64 -16.48
C VAL A 35 13.03 10.45 -16.19
N TYR A 36 12.61 10.59 -14.93
CA TYR A 36 11.20 10.42 -14.56
C TYR A 36 10.36 11.64 -14.94
N LEU A 37 10.91 12.85 -14.79
CA LEU A 37 10.27 14.08 -15.26
C LEU A 37 10.04 14.04 -16.78
N GLN A 38 11.05 13.58 -17.53
CA GLN A 38 10.93 13.37 -18.97
C GLN A 38 9.86 12.32 -19.31
N ALA A 39 9.85 11.17 -18.61
CA ALA A 39 8.83 10.14 -18.81
C ALA A 39 7.41 10.65 -18.52
N ILE A 40 7.24 11.54 -17.52
CA ILE A 40 5.96 12.22 -17.23
C ILE A 40 5.55 13.11 -18.40
N GLU A 41 6.45 13.95 -18.90
CA GLU A 41 6.18 14.86 -20.03
C GLU A 41 5.87 14.11 -21.33
N GLU A 42 6.43 12.91 -21.51
CA GLU A 42 6.19 12.08 -22.69
C GLU A 42 4.96 11.16 -22.54
N GLY A 43 4.34 11.13 -21.35
CA GLY A 43 3.23 10.22 -21.05
C GLY A 43 3.64 8.73 -21.08
N ARG A 44 4.89 8.43 -20.75
CA ARG A 44 5.50 7.08 -20.79
C ARG A 44 5.88 6.55 -19.40
N ILE A 45 5.14 6.93 -18.36
CA ILE A 45 5.52 6.67 -16.96
C ILE A 45 5.44 5.18 -16.60
N ASP A 46 4.48 4.47 -17.21
CA ASP A 46 4.13 3.07 -16.98
C ASP A 46 5.30 2.10 -17.21
N HIS A 47 6.31 2.50 -18.00
CA HIS A 47 7.49 1.69 -18.31
C HIS A 47 8.66 1.88 -17.34
N PHE A 48 8.66 2.96 -16.55
CA PHE A 48 9.83 3.34 -15.76
C PHE A 48 9.63 3.21 -14.25
N LEU A 49 8.39 3.20 -13.76
CA LEU A 49 8.09 3.27 -12.32
C LEU A 49 6.90 2.38 -11.96
N SER A 50 6.84 1.97 -10.69
CA SER A 50 5.59 1.47 -10.14
C SER A 50 4.53 2.57 -10.16
N ASN A 51 3.27 2.18 -10.36
CA ASN A 51 2.14 3.10 -10.37
C ASN A 51 2.02 3.95 -9.09
N VAL A 52 2.51 3.44 -7.96
CA VAL A 52 2.53 4.15 -6.67
C VAL A 52 3.51 5.33 -6.71
N TYR A 53 4.74 5.12 -7.18
CA TYR A 53 5.74 6.19 -7.28
C TYR A 53 5.40 7.19 -8.39
N ALA A 54 4.89 6.70 -9.53
CA ALA A 54 4.43 7.52 -10.63
C ALA A 54 3.43 8.59 -10.16
N LEU A 55 2.41 8.20 -9.41
CA LEU A 55 1.41 9.12 -8.89
C LEU A 55 2.02 10.16 -7.93
N GLY A 56 2.94 9.75 -7.06
CA GLY A 56 3.64 10.66 -6.16
C GLY A 56 4.43 11.73 -6.92
N PHE A 57 5.21 11.33 -7.93
CA PHE A 57 6.00 12.26 -8.74
C PHE A 57 5.14 13.17 -9.61
N ILE A 58 4.05 12.68 -10.20
CA ILE A 58 3.09 13.55 -10.93
C ILE A 58 2.56 14.64 -10.00
N ARG A 59 2.16 14.29 -8.77
CA ARG A 59 1.61 15.25 -7.81
C ARG A 59 2.65 16.28 -7.36
N GLN A 60 3.86 15.83 -7.08
CA GLN A 60 4.94 16.70 -6.63
C GLN A 60 5.38 17.64 -7.77
N TYR A 61 5.47 17.15 -9.00
CA TYR A 61 5.82 17.97 -10.16
C TYR A 61 4.70 18.97 -10.50
N ALA A 62 3.44 18.54 -10.44
CA ALA A 62 2.27 19.42 -10.60
C ALA A 62 2.29 20.60 -9.60
N ASN A 63 2.56 20.30 -8.33
CA ASN A 63 2.66 21.31 -7.27
C ASN A 63 3.82 22.29 -7.55
N PHE A 64 4.98 21.76 -7.93
CA PHE A 64 6.14 22.59 -8.30
C PHE A 64 5.83 23.56 -9.46
N LEU A 65 5.06 23.11 -10.46
CA LEU A 65 4.62 23.94 -11.60
C LEU A 65 3.42 24.86 -11.28
N GLY A 66 2.90 24.81 -10.05
CA GLY A 66 1.79 25.65 -9.58
C GLY A 66 0.40 25.17 -10.02
N PHE A 67 0.25 23.90 -10.40
CA PHE A 67 -1.06 23.34 -10.72
C PHE A 67 -1.82 22.91 -9.47
N ASP A 68 -3.14 23.12 -9.50
CA ASP A 68 -4.08 22.64 -8.50
C ASP A 68 -4.37 21.14 -8.73
N HIS A 69 -4.13 20.34 -7.69
CA HIS A 69 -4.32 18.89 -7.70
C HIS A 69 -5.76 18.47 -7.99
N GLU A 70 -6.75 19.14 -7.40
CA GLU A 70 -8.15 18.80 -7.59
C GLU A 70 -8.60 19.08 -9.03
N LYS A 71 -8.11 20.18 -9.61
CA LYS A 71 -8.40 20.52 -11.01
C LYS A 71 -7.78 19.54 -11.97
N LEU A 72 -6.51 19.16 -11.75
CA LEU A 72 -5.82 18.11 -12.50
C LEU A 72 -6.56 16.77 -12.44
N GLY A 73 -7.05 16.39 -11.25
CA GLY A 73 -7.88 15.21 -11.02
C GLY A 73 -9.16 15.17 -11.87
N LYS A 74 -9.81 16.33 -12.01
CA LYS A 74 -11.04 16.47 -12.80
C LYS A 74 -10.77 16.53 -14.30
N GLU A 75 -9.66 17.15 -14.70
CA GLU A 75 -9.29 17.36 -16.11
C GLU A 75 -8.67 16.10 -16.74
N PHE A 76 -7.91 15.33 -15.96
CA PHE A 76 -7.22 14.11 -16.41
C PHE A 76 -7.54 12.90 -15.50
N PRO A 77 -8.81 12.48 -15.40
CA PRO A 77 -9.22 11.40 -14.50
C PRO A 77 -8.55 10.06 -14.86
N GLU A 78 -8.36 9.77 -16.14
CA GLU A 78 -7.70 8.55 -16.59
C GLU A 78 -6.20 8.53 -16.30
N ALA A 79 -5.55 9.71 -16.28
CA ALA A 79 -4.11 9.79 -16.04
C ALA A 79 -3.75 9.57 -14.56
N LEU A 80 -4.69 9.89 -13.66
CA LEU A 80 -4.50 9.80 -12.22
C LEU A 80 -5.14 8.55 -11.62
N ARG A 81 -5.95 7.82 -12.40
CA ARG A 81 -6.41 6.46 -12.10
C ARG A 81 -5.38 5.44 -12.57
N LEU A 82 -4.16 5.55 -12.07
CA LEU A 82 -3.21 4.45 -12.20
C LEU A 82 -3.74 3.30 -11.35
N PRO A 83 -3.97 2.09 -11.91
CA PRO A 83 -4.32 0.94 -11.12
C PRO A 83 -3.22 0.78 -10.06
N ILE A 84 -3.57 0.79 -8.77
CA ILE A 84 -2.65 0.33 -7.75
C ILE A 84 -2.57 -1.19 -7.93
N GLU A 85 -1.81 -1.60 -8.93
CA GLU A 85 -1.35 -2.97 -9.00
C GLU A 85 -0.52 -3.15 -7.74
N LYS A 86 -0.97 -4.04 -6.86
CA LYS A 86 -0.15 -4.47 -5.74
C LYS A 86 1.11 -4.99 -6.40
N GLN A 87 2.20 -4.21 -6.30
CA GLN A 87 3.49 -4.76 -6.65
C GLN A 87 3.69 -5.90 -5.66
N ASP A 88 3.46 -7.12 -6.13
CA ASP A 88 4.02 -8.30 -5.50
C ASP A 88 5.51 -8.03 -5.52
N PHE A 89 6.05 -7.61 -4.38
CA PHE A 89 7.46 -7.33 -4.20
C PHE A 89 8.21 -8.66 -4.37
N ALA A 90 8.41 -9.06 -5.62
CA ALA A 90 9.27 -10.16 -6.03
C ALA A 90 10.73 -9.69 -6.10
N TYR A 91 11.10 -8.70 -5.28
CA TYR A 91 12.51 -8.45 -4.98
C TYR A 91 12.87 -9.48 -3.91
N GLY A 92 13.75 -10.42 -4.23
CA GLY A 92 14.14 -11.57 -3.39
C GLY A 92 14.78 -11.23 -2.03
N ILE A 93 14.49 -10.08 -1.45
CA ILE A 93 14.38 -9.95 0.00
C ILE A 93 13.24 -10.88 0.37
N GLY A 94 13.60 -12.07 0.88
CA GLY A 94 12.68 -13.13 1.27
C GLY A 94 11.37 -12.51 1.72
N THR A 95 10.32 -12.80 0.95
CA THR A 95 9.00 -12.23 1.11
C THR A 95 8.78 -12.00 2.58
N LEU A 96 8.33 -10.80 2.96
CA LEU A 96 7.48 -10.74 4.15
C LEU A 96 6.24 -11.58 3.79
N GLU A 97 6.39 -12.91 3.78
CA GLU A 97 5.44 -13.75 4.45
C GLU A 97 5.22 -12.98 5.74
N MET A 98 4.05 -12.34 5.86
CA MET A 98 3.48 -12.24 7.18
C MET A 98 3.59 -13.67 7.68
N ARG A 99 4.56 -13.91 8.57
CA ARG A 99 4.62 -15.13 9.34
C ARG A 99 3.30 -15.08 10.08
N GLY A 100 2.27 -15.65 9.46
CA GLY A 100 0.90 -15.57 9.90
C GLY A 100 1.00 -15.91 11.35
N SER A 101 0.70 -14.93 12.20
CA SER A 101 0.98 -15.11 13.62
C SER A 101 0.23 -16.40 13.98
N PRO A 102 0.88 -17.43 14.55
CA PRO A 102 0.19 -18.68 14.85
C PRO A 102 -0.95 -18.50 15.88
N HIS A 103 -1.22 -17.27 16.29
CA HIS A 103 -2.04 -16.84 17.40
C HIS A 103 -3.47 -16.49 17.00
N GLY A 104 -3.85 -16.57 15.71
CA GLY A 104 -5.20 -16.27 15.23
C GLY A 104 -6.21 -17.43 15.33
N GLY A 105 -5.74 -18.65 15.60
CA GLY A 105 -6.59 -19.85 15.69
C GLY A 105 -6.81 -20.31 17.13
N VAL A 106 -8.03 -20.16 17.63
CA VAL A 106 -8.68 -20.97 18.68
C VAL A 106 -7.80 -21.37 19.90
N ARG A 107 -7.14 -20.39 20.55
CA ARG A 107 -6.31 -20.63 21.78
C ARG A 107 -7.09 -21.10 23.01
N TRP A 108 -8.42 -21.19 22.96
CA TRP A 108 -9.29 -21.54 24.09
C TRP A 108 -9.64 -23.03 24.21
N VAL A 109 -9.39 -23.83 23.16
CA VAL A 109 -9.66 -25.28 23.17
C VAL A 109 -8.88 -26.02 24.28
N PRO A 110 -7.58 -25.75 24.52
CA PRO A 110 -6.85 -26.40 25.60
C PRO A 110 -7.40 -26.06 27.00
N ASN A 111 -7.84 -24.81 27.21
CA ASN A 111 -8.43 -24.38 28.48
C ASN A 111 -9.80 -25.04 28.71
N LEU A 112 -10.58 -25.25 27.64
CA LEU A 112 -11.84 -25.99 27.72
C LEU A 112 -11.64 -27.46 28.13
N ILE A 113 -10.59 -28.10 27.60
CA ILE A 113 -10.26 -29.49 27.93
C ILE A 113 -9.91 -29.59 29.42
N TRP A 114 -9.05 -28.70 29.93
CA TRP A 114 -8.72 -28.68 31.36
C TRP A 114 -9.93 -28.38 32.25
N GLY A 115 -10.82 -27.47 31.83
CA GLY A 115 -12.08 -27.22 32.53
C GLY A 115 -12.98 -28.45 32.60
N SER A 116 -13.11 -29.18 31.49
CA SER A 116 -13.89 -30.43 31.45
C SER A 116 -13.29 -31.51 32.37
N VAL A 117 -11.96 -31.71 32.33
CA VAL A 117 -11.27 -32.65 33.21
C VAL A 117 -11.48 -32.30 34.68
N PHE A 118 -11.37 -31.02 35.04
CA PHE A 118 -11.60 -30.56 36.42
C PHE A 118 -13.02 -30.85 36.90
N ILE A 119 -14.03 -30.60 36.05
CA ILE A 119 -15.44 -30.90 36.36
C ILE A 119 -15.64 -32.40 36.60
N VAL A 120 -15.07 -33.26 35.75
CA VAL A 120 -15.19 -34.73 35.92
C VAL A 120 -14.56 -35.19 37.22
N VAL A 121 -13.36 -34.69 37.56
CA VAL A 121 -12.67 -35.03 38.81
C VAL A 121 -13.49 -34.57 40.03
N ALA A 122 -14.07 -33.36 39.99
CA ALA A 122 -14.92 -32.86 41.07
C ALA A 122 -16.18 -33.72 41.26
N ILE A 123 -16.81 -34.16 40.16
CA ILE A 123 -17.97 -35.06 40.21
C ILE A 123 -17.57 -36.41 40.81
N CYS A 124 -16.46 -37.01 40.36
CA CYS A 124 -15.97 -38.28 40.91
C CYS A 124 -15.63 -38.17 42.40
N ALA A 125 -14.97 -37.10 42.82
CA ALA A 125 -14.65 -36.86 44.22
C ALA A 125 -15.92 -36.70 45.07
N TRP A 126 -16.94 -36.02 44.56
CA TRP A 126 -18.24 -35.89 45.24
C TRP A 126 -18.95 -37.23 45.40
N TYR A 127 -19.00 -38.06 44.34
CA TYR A 127 -19.57 -39.40 44.42
C TYR A 127 -18.79 -40.32 45.37
N PHE A 128 -17.46 -40.21 45.39
CA PHE A 128 -16.61 -40.97 46.32
C PHE A 128 -16.85 -40.55 47.78
N ALA A 129 -16.93 -39.24 48.06
CA ALA A 129 -17.25 -38.75 49.39
C ALA A 129 -18.64 -39.24 49.87
N LYS A 130 -19.63 -39.27 48.96
CA LYS A 130 -20.95 -39.84 49.23
C LYS A 130 -20.88 -41.35 49.49
N PHE A 131 -20.06 -42.09 48.74
CA PHE A 131 -19.89 -43.54 48.93
C PHE A 131 -19.22 -43.89 50.25
N VAL A 132 -18.25 -43.09 50.70
CA VAL A 132 -17.53 -43.28 51.97
C VAL A 132 -18.38 -42.82 53.18
N GLY A 133 -19.55 -42.23 52.96
CA GLY A 133 -20.46 -41.80 54.04
C GLY A 133 -19.99 -40.55 54.77
N VAL A 134 -19.20 -39.69 54.10
CA VAL A 134 -18.74 -38.40 54.64
C VAL A 134 -19.87 -37.35 54.64
N PHE A 135 -21.03 -37.68 54.06
CA PHE A 135 -22.28 -36.93 54.10
C PHE A 135 -23.48 -37.86 54.30
#